data_AF-A0A522C729-F1
#
_entry.id   AF-A0A522C729-F1
#
_cell.length_a   1.000
_cell.length_b   1.000
_cell.length_c   1.000
_cell.angle_alpha   90.00
_cell.angle_beta   90.00
_cell.angle_gamma   90.00
#
_symmetry.space_group_name_H-M   'P 1'
#
loop_
_entity.id
_entity.type
_entity.pdbx_description
1 polymer ?
#
loop_
_entity_poly.entity_id
_entity_poly.type
_entity_poly.pdbx_seq_one_letter_code
_entity_poly.pdbx_strand_id
1 'polypeptide(L)' 'VDDILDVTHSAQSLGKTAGKDADAGKPTYVSVLGMEGARRQARELHVQAHAALERTGLPRHETLAWLADRVVQRDN' A
#
# COMPACT_ATOMS: atom_id res chain seq x y z
N VAL A 1 0.36 1.91 0.21
CA VAL A 1 0.73 1.22 1.47
C VAL A 1 0.90 2.17 2.65
N ASP A 2 1.22 3.44 2.42
CA ASP A 2 1.38 4.46 3.48
C ASP A 2 0.19 4.47 4.45
N ASP A 3 -1.03 4.64 3.93
CA ASP A 3 -2.26 4.57 4.73
C ASP A 3 -2.43 3.26 5.53
N ILE A 4 -1.89 2.15 5.03
CA ILE A 4 -1.92 0.85 5.74
C ILE A 4 -0.93 0.89 6.91
N LEU A 5 0.28 1.39 6.65
CA LEU A 5 1.36 1.49 7.63
C LEU A 5 1.00 2.46 8.75
N ASP A 6 0.43 3.62 8.43
CA ASP A 6 -0.01 4.61 9.41
C ASP A 6 -1.00 4.00 10.41
N VAL A 7 -1.95 3.23 9.91
CA VAL A 7 -2.96 2.57 10.75
C VAL A 7 -2.35 1.40 11.54
N THR A 8 -1.49 0.57 10.95
CA THR A 8 -0.90 -0.58 11.66
C THR A 8 0.13 -0.18 12.72
N HIS A 9 0.99 0.80 12.43
CA HIS A 9 1.97 1.32 13.39
C HIS A 9 1.27 2.05 14.53
N SER A 10 0.25 2.87 14.23
CA SER A 10 -0.60 3.50 15.25
C SER A 10 -1.25 2.46 16.18
N ALA A 11 -1.81 1.38 15.62
CA ALA A 11 -2.40 0.29 16.39
C ALA A 11 -1.42 -0.37 17.37
N GLN A 12 -0.20 -0.64 16.89
CA GLN A 12 0.85 -1.30 17.66
C GLN A 12 1.40 -0.39 18.76
N SER A 13 1.52 0.92 18.49
CA SER A 13 1.98 1.90 19.47
C SER A 13 0.92 2.25 20.53
N LEU A 14 -0.37 2.20 20.21
CA LEU A 14 -1.44 2.67 21.09
C LEU A 14 -2.16 1.56 21.88
N GLY A 15 -1.91 0.28 21.59
CA GLY A 15 -2.57 -0.84 22.29
C GLY A 15 -4.11 -0.80 22.25
N LYS A 16 -4.69 0.03 21.39
CA LYS A 16 -6.12 0.24 21.20
C LYS A 16 -6.42 0.14 19.71
N THR A 17 -7.56 -0.47 19.40
CA THR A 17 -8.01 -0.81 18.05
C THR A 17 -7.83 0.37 17.08
N ALA A 18 -6.96 0.16 16.10
CA ALA A 18 -6.76 1.05 14.97
C ALA A 18 -8.12 1.38 14.34
N GLY A 19 -8.57 2.62 14.47
CA GLY A 19 -9.89 3.02 14.01
C GLY A 19 -10.50 4.20 14.75
N LYS A 20 -9.94 4.61 15.91
CA LYS A 20 -10.37 5.84 16.59
C LYS A 20 -9.84 7.12 15.95
N ASP A 21 -8.71 7.08 15.24
CA ASP A 21 -8.08 8.27 14.66
C ASP A 21 -8.52 8.54 13.20
N ALA A 22 -9.76 8.18 12.83
CA ALA A 22 -10.37 8.61 11.57
C ALA A 22 -10.69 10.13 11.54
N ASP A 23 -10.36 10.86 12.61
CA ASP A 23 -10.83 12.21 12.92
C ASP A 23 -10.06 13.36 12.24
N ALA A 24 -9.13 13.08 11.31
CA ALA A 24 -8.44 14.14 10.55
C ALA A 24 -9.22 14.66 9.32
N GLY A 25 -10.40 14.11 9.02
CA GLY A 25 -11.29 14.59 7.95
C GLY A 25 -10.76 14.40 6.51
N LYS A 26 -9.61 13.76 6.31
CA LYS A 26 -9.07 13.40 5.00
C LYS A 26 -9.39 11.95 4.66
N PRO A 27 -10.05 11.66 3.52
CA PRO A 27 -10.29 10.29 3.11
C PRO A 27 -8.97 9.61 2.73
N THR A 28 -8.69 8.47 3.35
CA THR A 28 -7.56 7.59 3.04
C THR A 28 -8.07 6.28 2.44
N TYR A 29 -7.20 5.49 1.81
CA TYR A 29 -7.58 4.19 1.28
C TYR A 29 -8.14 3.26 2.35
N VAL A 30 -7.56 3.28 3.56
CA VAL A 30 -8.05 2.46 4.67
C VAL A 30 -9.40 2.97 5.19
N SER A 31 -9.64 4.28 5.23
CA SER A 31 -10.93 4.82 5.69
C SER A 31 -12.07 4.54 4.69
N VAL A 32 -11.76 4.52 3.39
CA VAL A 32 -12.75 4.33 2.33
C VAL A 32 -13.01 2.85 2.03
N LEU A 33 -11.96 2.02 1.96
CA LEU A 33 -12.04 0.61 1.54
C LEU A 33 -11.94 -0.39 2.71
N GLY A 34 -11.64 0.08 3.92
CA GLY A 34 -11.22 -0.76 5.03
C GLY A 34 -9.80 -1.31 4.85
N MET A 35 -9.24 -1.88 5.91
CA MET A 35 -7.88 -2.43 5.92
C MET A 35 -7.67 -3.52 4.87
N GLU A 36 -8.59 -4.48 4.78
CA GLU A 36 -8.48 -5.56 3.81
C GLU A 36 -8.65 -5.07 2.37
N GLY A 37 -9.58 -4.13 2.14
CA GLY A 37 -9.79 -3.51 0.83
C GLY A 37 -8.57 -2.71 0.38
N ALA A 38 -7.98 -1.91 1.26
CA ALA A 38 -6.73 -1.19 0.98
C ALA A 38 -5.57 -2.13 0.66
N ARG A 39 -5.42 -3.24 1.40
CA ARG A 39 -4.40 -4.28 1.12
C ARG A 39 -4.63 -4.96 -0.23
N ARG A 40 -5.89 -5.25 -0.58
CA ARG A 40 -6.24 -5.82 -1.88
C ARG A 40 -5.91 -4.84 -3.01
N GLN A 41 -6.32 -3.58 -2.88
CA GLN A 41 -6.02 -2.53 -3.85
C GLN A 41 -4.52 -2.37 -4.08
N ALA A 42 -3.72 -2.39 -3.00
CA ALA A 42 -2.26 -2.34 -3.12
C ALA A 42 -1.69 -3.51 -3.93
N ARG A 43 -2.20 -4.73 -3.74
CA ARG A 43 -1.80 -5.91 -4.53
C ARG A 43 -2.25 -5.83 -5.99
N GLU A 44 -3.45 -5.32 -6.25
CA GLU A 44 -3.93 -5.15 -7.62
C GLU A 44 -3.09 -4.13 -8.39
N LEU A 45 -2.79 -2.98 -7.79
CA LEU A 45 -1.90 -1.97 -8.37
C LEU A 45 -0.49 -2.51 -8.58
N HIS A 46 -0.01 -3.37 -7.67
CA HIS A 46 1.27 -4.05 -7.81
C HIS A 46 1.35 -4.92 -9.08
N VAL A 47 0.33 -5.77 -9.28
CA VAL A 47 0.24 -6.61 -10.48
C VAL A 47 0.12 -5.75 -11.75
N GLN A 48 -0.65 -4.67 -11.69
CA GLN A 48 -0.78 -3.74 -12.82
C GLN A 48 0.55 -3.05 -13.17
N ALA A 49 1.37 -2.70 -12.18
CA ALA A 49 2.67 -2.09 -12.39
C ALA A 49 3.63 -3.06 -13.11
N HIS A 50 3.72 -4.31 -12.64
CA HIS A 50 4.51 -5.34 -13.33
C HIS A 50 4.03 -5.58 -14.75
N ALA A 51 2.72 -5.74 -14.95
CA ALA A 51 2.15 -5.90 -16.28
C ALA A 51 2.43 -4.69 -17.19
N ALA A 52 2.50 -3.48 -16.64
CA ALA A 52 2.86 -2.28 -17.40
C ALA A 52 4.33 -2.28 -17.80
N LEU A 53 5.24 -2.72 -16.91
CA LEU A 53 6.67 -2.85 -17.21
C LEU A 53 6.92 -3.84 -18.36
N GLU A 54 6.27 -5.00 -18.33
CA GLU A 54 6.36 -6.00 -19.40
C GLU A 54 5.92 -5.43 -20.77
N ARG A 55 4.91 -4.55 -20.79
CA ARG A 55 4.43 -3.91 -22.02
C ARG A 55 5.36 -2.83 -22.57
N THR A 56 6.34 -2.36 -21.80
CA THR A 56 7.26 -1.30 -22.27
C THR A 56 8.24 -1.79 -23.33
N GLY A 57 8.51 -3.10 -23.40
CA GLY A 57 9.54 -3.66 -24.27
C GLY A 57 10.97 -3.23 -23.91
N LEU A 58 11.18 -2.65 -22.72
CA LEU A 58 12.50 -2.29 -22.25
C LEU A 58 13.33 -3.56 -22.00
N PRO A 59 14.57 -3.64 -22.50
CA PRO A 59 15.41 -4.83 -22.33
C PRO A 59 15.90 -5.04 -20.88
N ARG A 60 15.76 -4.02 -20.01
CA ARG A 60 16.13 -4.05 -18.59
C ARG A 60 15.15 -3.23 -17.79
N HIS A 61 14.28 -3.89 -17.03
CA HIS A 61 13.30 -3.27 -16.13
C HIS A 61 13.33 -3.88 -14.72
N GLU A 62 14.36 -4.66 -14.40
CA GLU A 62 14.50 -5.40 -13.14
C GLU A 62 14.55 -4.45 -11.95
N THR A 63 15.26 -3.32 -12.07
CA THR A 63 15.31 -2.29 -11.02
C THR A 63 13.95 -1.64 -10.78
N LEU A 64 13.15 -1.46 -11.83
CA LEU A 64 11.81 -0.87 -11.72
C LEU A 64 10.81 -1.87 -11.12
N ALA A 65 10.91 -3.13 -11.51
CA ALA A 65 10.15 -4.24 -10.93
C ALA A 65 10.47 -4.37 -9.44
N TRP A 66 11.75 -4.38 -9.08
CA TRP A 66 12.20 -4.39 -7.69
C TRP A 66 11.69 -3.19 -6.89
N LEU A 67 11.67 -1.99 -7.47
CA LEU A 67 11.11 -0.81 -6.82
C LEU A 67 9.60 -0.98 -6.56
N ALA A 68 8.86 -1.52 -7.53
CA ALA A 68 7.43 -1.80 -7.38
C ALA A 68 7.15 -2.83 -6.27
N ASP A 69 7.99 -3.87 -6.16
CA ASP A 69 7.95 -4.84 -5.05
C ASP A 69 8.20 -4.13 -3.72
N ARG A 70 9.27 -3.32 -3.66
CA ARG A 70 9.70 -2.65 -2.44
C ARG A 70 8.66 -1.66 -1.93
N VAL A 71 7.97 -0.94 -2.81
CA VAL A 71 6.90 -0.01 -2.42
C VAL A 71 5.76 -0.74 -1.74
N VAL A 72 5.41 -1.96 -2.15
CA VAL A 72 4.26 -2.69 -1.60
C VAL A 72 4.62 -3.54 -0.37
N GLN A 73 5.86 -4.02 -0.31
CA GLN A 73 6.36 -4.89 0.76
C GLN A 73 7.14 -4.16 1.86
N ARG A 74 7.21 -2.82 1.83
CA ARG A 74 7.91 -2.08 2.89
C ARG A 74 7.14 -2.17 4.22
N ASP A 75 7.89 -2.35 5.29
CA ASP A 75 7.38 -2.34 6.67
C ASP A 75 7.45 -0.94 7.30
N ASN A 76 8.09 0.02 6.61
CA ASN A 76 8.39 1.38 7.04
C ASN A 76 8.80 2.26 5.83
#